data_AF-A0A0N4Y356-F1
#
_entry.id   AF-A0A0N4Y356-F1
#
_cell.length_a   1.000
_cell.length_b   1.000
_cell.length_c   1.000
_cell.angle_alpha   90.00
_cell.angle_beta   90.00
_cell.angle_gamma   90.00
#
_symmetry.space_group_name_H-M   'P 1'
#
loop_
_entity.id
_entity.type
_entity.pdbx_description
1 polymer ?
#
loop_
_entity_poly.entity_id
_entity_poly.type
_entity_poly.pdbx_seq_one_letter_code
_entity_poly.pdbx_strand_id
1 'polypeptide(L)'
;MESKAISESIKDSVYAVRRVSDTIMSVRMETKEGCWTTISVCAPQTGCPEKGKDEFYLTLDDVIRSVPDDGFLTIAGDLNGHVGTDRTGDRLERVHGGRGVGAKNEEGERILDLAVSHDLAICSTFFAKRESQKMTYCSGGLRTEVDHILVRR
;
A
#
# COMPACT_ATOMS: atom_id res chain seq x y z
N MET A 1 2.36 -22.48 -22.68
CA MET A 1 1.74 -21.16 -22.89
C MET A 1 2.39 -20.21 -21.88
N GLU A 2 3.47 -19.54 -22.25
CA GLU A 2 4.13 -18.58 -21.36
C GLU A 2 3.29 -17.30 -21.35
N SER A 3 2.57 -17.08 -20.26
CA SER A 3 2.01 -15.77 -19.95
C SER A 3 3.17 -14.84 -19.55
N LYS A 4 3.76 -14.13 -20.53
CA LYS A 4 4.70 -13.04 -20.22
C LYS A 4 3.86 -11.82 -19.85
N ALA A 5 3.55 -11.68 -18.56
CA ALA A 5 2.89 -10.51 -17.98
C ALA A 5 3.82 -9.28 -17.86
N ILE A 6 5.08 -9.39 -18.28
CA ILE A 6 6.11 -8.37 -18.13
C ILE A 6 6.66 -8.02 -19.52
N SER A 7 6.73 -6.71 -19.82
CA SER A 7 7.37 -6.21 -21.03
C SER A 7 8.81 -6.73 -21.11
N GLU A 8 9.23 -7.12 -22.31
CA GLU A 8 10.59 -7.61 -22.56
C GLU A 8 11.65 -6.57 -22.16
N SER A 9 11.31 -5.28 -22.25
CA SER A 9 12.16 -4.16 -21.83
C SER A 9 12.40 -4.05 -20.31
N ILE A 10 11.56 -4.68 -19.48
CA ILE A 10 11.64 -4.60 -18.01
C ILE A 10 12.12 -5.93 -17.42
N LYS A 11 12.07 -7.02 -18.20
CA LYS A 11 12.39 -8.36 -17.73
C LYS A 11 13.80 -8.44 -17.12
N ASP A 12 14.77 -7.79 -17.76
CA ASP A 12 16.17 -7.81 -17.32
C ASP A 12 16.46 -6.82 -16.18
N SER A 13 15.52 -5.90 -15.91
CA SER A 13 15.60 -4.97 -14.78
C SER A 13 15.19 -5.61 -13.46
N VAL A 14 14.34 -6.64 -13.48
CA VAL A 14 13.89 -7.34 -12.26
C VAL A 14 14.97 -8.30 -11.81
N TYR A 15 15.59 -8.03 -10.68
CA TYR A 15 16.70 -8.85 -10.16
C TYR A 15 16.31 -9.66 -8.91
N ALA A 16 15.21 -9.35 -8.24
CA ALA A 16 14.71 -10.16 -7.13
C ALA A 16 13.19 -10.17 -7.05
N VAL A 17 12.63 -11.37 -6.83
CA VAL A 17 11.22 -11.58 -6.54
C VAL A 17 11.13 -12.47 -5.30
N ARG A 18 10.41 -12.02 -4.28
CA ARG A 18 10.25 -12.73 -3.01
C ARG A 18 8.77 -12.82 -2.65
N ARG A 19 8.24 -14.03 -2.57
CA ARG A 19 6.97 -14.31 -1.88
C ARG A 19 7.26 -14.38 -0.39
N VAL A 20 6.78 -13.41 0.38
CA VAL A 20 7.03 -13.34 1.83
C VAL A 20 5.98 -14.16 2.57
N SER A 21 4.73 -14.06 2.16
CA SER A 21 3.59 -14.84 2.64
C SER A 21 2.59 -15.06 1.50
N ASP A 22 1.43 -15.62 1.80
CA ASP A 22 0.33 -15.71 0.83
C ASP A 22 -0.28 -14.36 0.47
N THR A 23 -0.04 -13.34 1.29
CA THR A 23 -0.62 -12.01 1.20
C THR A 23 0.39 -10.90 0.93
N ILE A 24 1.70 -11.18 0.98
CA ILE A 24 2.77 -10.20 0.77
C ILE A 24 3.79 -10.73 -0.23
N MET A 25 4.03 -9.95 -1.28
CA MET A 25 5.04 -10.23 -2.30
C MET A 25 5.88 -8.98 -2.55
N SER A 26 7.20 -9.15 -2.67
CA SER A 26 8.14 -8.08 -2.96
C SER A 26 8.81 -8.34 -4.30
N VAL A 27 8.93 -7.29 -5.12
CA VAL A 27 9.70 -7.28 -6.37
C VAL A 27 10.71 -6.15 -6.28
N ARG A 28 11.98 -6.45 -6.56
CA ARG A 28 13.04 -5.45 -6.69
C ARG A 28 13.51 -5.38 -8.12
N MET A 29 13.64 -4.15 -8.62
CA MET A 29 14.11 -3.86 -9.95
C MET A 29 15.13 -2.73 -9.95
N GLU A 30 16.09 -2.81 -10.86
CA GLU A 30 17.05 -1.75 -11.11
C GLU A 30 16.48 -0.81 -12.17
N THR A 31 16.39 0.48 -11.84
CA THR A 31 16.03 1.54 -12.80
C THR A 31 17.24 2.43 -13.05
N LYS A 32 17.12 3.39 -13.99
CA LYS A 32 18.21 4.34 -14.25
C LYS A 32 18.44 5.27 -13.06
N GLU A 33 17.42 5.45 -12.24
CA GLU A 33 17.36 6.33 -11.08
C GLU A 33 17.74 5.61 -9.78
N GLY A 34 17.82 4.26 -9.80
CA GLY A 34 18.24 3.43 -8.67
C GLY A 34 17.38 2.18 -8.50
N CYS A 35 17.54 1.52 -7.35
CA CYS A 35 16.74 0.34 -7.01
C CYS A 35 15.32 0.74 -6.60
N TRP A 36 14.32 0.17 -7.26
CA TRP A 36 12.91 0.28 -6.89
C TRP A 36 12.41 -1.05 -6.31
N THR A 37 11.90 -1.00 -5.08
CA THR A 37 11.16 -2.10 -4.46
C THR A 37 9.66 -1.84 -4.48
N THR A 38 8.90 -2.77 -5.05
CA THR A 38 7.44 -2.77 -5.01
C THR A 38 6.96 -3.93 -4.14
N ILE A 39 6.19 -3.62 -3.10
CA ILE A 39 5.54 -4.58 -2.22
C ILE A 39 4.06 -4.65 -2.60
N SER A 40 3.61 -5.80 -3.07
CA SER A 40 2.20 -6.10 -3.27
C SER A 40 1.62 -6.71 -2.00
N VAL A 41 0.44 -6.25 -1.60
CA VAL A 41 -0.22 -6.66 -0.35
C VAL A 41 -1.70 -7.02 -0.55
N CYS A 42 -2.20 -7.92 0.30
CA CYS A 42 -3.62 -8.24 0.46
C CYS A 42 -3.90 -8.45 1.97
N ALA A 43 -4.30 -7.40 2.67
CA ALA A 43 -4.53 -7.44 4.11
C ALA A 43 -5.75 -8.31 4.45
N PRO A 44 -5.77 -8.95 5.64
CA PRO A 44 -6.96 -9.64 6.12
C PRO A 44 -8.17 -8.69 6.19
N GLN A 45 -9.37 -9.21 5.93
CA GLN A 45 -10.60 -8.42 6.01
C GLN A 45 -10.87 -7.93 7.44
N THR A 46 -11.66 -6.87 7.58
CA THR A 46 -12.05 -6.30 8.89
C THR A 46 -12.69 -7.34 9.84
N GLY A 47 -13.37 -8.36 9.31
CA GLY A 47 -13.97 -9.44 10.10
C GLY A 47 -13.02 -10.59 10.49
N CYS A 48 -11.76 -10.58 10.04
CA CYS A 48 -10.77 -11.57 10.42
C CYS A 48 -10.30 -11.37 11.87
N PRO A 49 -9.77 -12.42 12.54
CA PRO A 49 -9.23 -12.29 13.89
C PRO A 49 -8.08 -11.28 13.98
N GLU A 50 -8.06 -10.46 15.03
CA GLU A 50 -7.01 -9.44 15.27
C GLU A 50 -5.60 -10.00 15.18
N LYS A 51 -5.37 -11.21 15.72
CA LYS A 51 -4.07 -11.88 15.65
C LYS A 51 -3.53 -11.99 14.22
N GLY A 52 -4.40 -12.32 13.25
CA GLY A 52 -4.00 -12.45 11.85
C GLY A 52 -3.69 -11.11 11.20
N LYS A 53 -4.39 -10.04 11.61
CA LYS A 53 -4.12 -8.67 11.16
C LYS A 53 -2.79 -8.17 11.74
N ASP A 54 -2.56 -8.39 13.03
CA ASP A 54 -1.31 -8.02 13.70
C ASP A 54 -0.11 -8.72 13.05
N GLU A 55 -0.20 -10.03 12.82
CA GLU A 55 0.86 -10.79 12.15
C GLU A 55 1.14 -10.28 10.73
N PHE A 56 0.10 -9.91 9.98
CA PHE A 56 0.24 -9.29 8.66
C PHE A 56 1.00 -7.97 8.73
N TYR A 57 0.59 -7.04 9.60
CA TYR A 57 1.22 -5.72 9.71
C TYR A 57 2.65 -5.80 10.28
N LEU A 58 2.93 -6.73 11.20
CA LEU A 58 4.29 -7.01 11.68
C LEU A 58 5.19 -7.53 10.55
N THR A 59 4.69 -8.49 9.76
CA THR A 59 5.44 -9.02 8.62
C THR A 59 5.69 -7.93 7.58
N LEU A 60 4.70 -7.09 7.29
CA LEU A 60 4.84 -5.98 6.35
C LEU A 60 5.87 -4.95 6.83
N ASP A 61 5.83 -4.59 8.11
CA ASP A 61 6.79 -3.71 8.77
C ASP A 61 8.23 -4.22 8.62
N ASP A 62 8.47 -5.51 8.86
CA ASP A 62 9.78 -6.14 8.67
C ASP A 62 10.25 -6.10 7.21
N VAL A 63 9.34 -6.31 6.25
CA VAL A 63 9.68 -6.22 4.83
C VAL A 63 10.08 -4.79 4.47
N ILE A 64 9.34 -3.78 4.94
CA ILE A 64 9.65 -2.36 4.68
C ILE A 64 11.02 -1.99 5.25
N ARG A 65 11.34 -2.41 6.49
CA ARG A 65 12.65 -2.19 7.11
C ARG A 65 13.80 -2.88 6.37
N SER A 66 13.52 -3.95 5.64
CA SER A 66 14.54 -4.63 4.83
C SER A 66 14.87 -3.92 3.50
N VAL A 67 14.11 -2.88 3.15
CA VAL A 67 14.34 -2.07 1.94
C VAL A 67 15.29 -0.93 2.27
N PRO A 68 16.44 -0.82 1.58
CA PRO A 68 17.40 0.27 1.77
C PRO A 68 16.76 1.65 1.71
N ASP A 69 17.22 2.58 2.55
CA ASP A 69 16.66 3.93 2.66
C ASP A 69 16.92 4.79 1.42
N ASP A 70 17.97 4.48 0.66
CA ASP A 70 18.36 5.15 -0.60
C ASP A 70 17.59 4.62 -1.83
N GLY A 71 16.79 3.57 -1.66
CA GLY A 71 15.96 3.01 -2.72
C GLY A 71 14.53 3.56 -2.75
N PHE A 72 13.89 3.48 -3.91
CA PHE A 72 12.46 3.78 -4.04
C PHE A 72 11.63 2.63 -3.46
N LEU A 73 10.60 2.97 -2.68
CA LEU A 73 9.66 2.01 -2.13
C LEU A 73 8.22 2.38 -2.50
N THR A 74 7.51 1.41 -3.05
CA THR A 74 6.05 1.46 -3.24
C THR A 74 5.39 0.26 -2.61
N ILE A 75 4.31 0.48 -1.87
CA ILE A 75 3.41 -0.57 -1.38
C ILE A 75 2.08 -0.37 -2.10
N ALA A 76 1.54 -1.44 -2.67
CA ALA A 76 0.29 -1.35 -3.43
C ALA A 76 -0.56 -2.60 -3.26
N GLY A 77 -1.86 -2.41 -3.07
CA GLY A 77 -2.84 -3.49 -3.03
C GLY A 77 -3.96 -3.22 -2.05
N ASP A 78 -4.73 -4.26 -1.79
CA ASP A 78 -5.88 -4.23 -0.88
C ASP A 78 -5.37 -4.22 0.57
N LEU A 79 -5.58 -3.12 1.27
CA LEU A 79 -5.28 -2.99 2.69
C LEU A 79 -6.54 -3.09 3.56
N ASN A 80 -7.71 -3.27 2.96
CA ASN A 80 -9.01 -3.45 3.64
C ASN A 80 -9.37 -2.34 4.67
N GLY A 81 -8.73 -1.18 4.59
CA GLY A 81 -8.93 -0.08 5.53
C GLY A 81 -9.35 1.21 4.86
N HIS A 82 -10.13 2.01 5.58
CA HIS A 82 -10.57 3.32 5.14
C HIS A 82 -9.78 4.36 5.92
N VAL A 83 -8.89 5.08 5.24
CA VAL A 83 -8.07 6.14 5.87
C VAL A 83 -8.88 7.41 6.15
N GLY A 84 -10.02 7.58 5.48
CA GLY A 84 -10.96 8.68 5.69
C GLY A 84 -10.47 10.03 5.16
N THR A 85 -11.27 11.07 5.39
CA THR A 85 -10.89 12.46 5.06
C THR A 85 -10.12 13.15 6.19
N ASP A 86 -10.22 12.60 7.40
CA ASP A 86 -9.68 13.19 8.61
C ASP A 86 -8.15 13.15 8.63
N ARG A 87 -7.57 14.35 8.54
CA ARG A 87 -6.12 14.60 8.61
C ARG A 87 -5.76 15.32 9.92
N THR A 88 -6.62 15.27 10.94
CA THR A 88 -6.34 15.91 12.22
C THR A 88 -5.34 15.06 13.01
N GLY A 89 -4.11 15.55 13.10
CA GLY A 89 -2.99 14.87 13.73
C GLY A 89 -1.68 15.52 13.30
N ASP A 90 -0.81 15.81 14.27
CA ASP A 90 0.47 16.50 14.08
C ASP A 90 1.38 15.82 13.04
N ARG A 91 1.30 14.49 12.93
CA ARG A 91 2.13 13.69 12.01
C ARG A 91 1.45 13.31 10.70
N LEU A 92 0.13 13.49 10.58
CA LEU A 92 -0.63 13.07 9.39
C LEU A 92 -0.42 13.97 8.19
N GLU A 93 0.00 15.22 8.40
CA GLU A 93 0.10 16.21 7.33
C GLU A 93 1.05 15.81 6.20
N ARG A 94 2.08 15.03 6.53
CA ARG A 94 3.10 14.55 5.58
C ARG A 94 2.65 13.31 4.81
N VAL A 95 1.83 12.47 5.42
CA VAL A 95 1.50 11.14 4.88
C VAL A 95 0.11 11.07 4.27
N HIS A 96 -0.79 11.99 4.64
CA HIS A 96 -2.18 12.01 4.21
C HIS A 96 -2.52 13.36 3.57
N GLY A 97 -3.00 13.35 2.33
CA GLY A 97 -3.26 14.55 1.54
C GLY A 97 -4.60 15.25 1.80
N GLY A 98 -5.41 14.72 2.73
CA GLY A 98 -6.68 15.32 3.14
C GLY A 98 -7.84 15.11 2.15
N ARG A 99 -7.64 14.26 1.14
CA ARG A 99 -8.65 13.92 0.13
C ARG A 99 -9.00 12.44 0.12
N GLY A 100 -8.95 11.73 1.25
CA GLY A 100 -9.48 10.36 1.30
C GLY A 100 -11.01 10.31 1.15
N VAL A 101 -11.61 9.15 1.36
CA VAL A 101 -13.05 8.91 1.23
C VAL A 101 -13.64 8.43 2.55
N GLY A 102 -14.80 8.97 2.91
CA GLY A 102 -15.55 8.53 4.07
C GLY A 102 -14.87 8.80 5.42
N ALA A 103 -15.28 8.04 6.42
CA ALA A 103 -14.71 8.07 7.75
C ALA A 103 -13.59 7.04 7.90
N LYS A 104 -12.63 7.36 8.76
CA LYS A 104 -11.55 6.45 9.13
C LYS A 104 -12.10 5.26 9.93
N ASN A 105 -11.62 4.05 9.66
CA ASN A 105 -11.90 2.84 10.46
C ASN A 105 -10.61 2.31 11.14
N GLU A 106 -10.75 1.26 11.96
CA GLU A 106 -9.62 0.65 12.69
C GLU A 106 -8.49 0.18 11.76
N GLU A 107 -8.83 -0.43 10.63
CA GLU A 107 -7.82 -0.82 9.63
C GLU A 107 -7.17 0.40 8.98
N GLY A 108 -7.93 1.48 8.76
CA GLY A 108 -7.42 2.76 8.30
C GLY A 108 -6.43 3.41 9.27
N GLU A 109 -6.65 3.29 10.58
CA GLU A 109 -5.68 3.70 11.61
C GLU A 109 -4.38 2.91 11.46
N ARG A 110 -4.44 1.58 11.29
CA ARG A 110 -3.25 0.75 11.07
C ARG A 110 -2.46 1.17 9.81
N ILE A 111 -3.15 1.52 8.73
CA ILE A 111 -2.52 2.06 7.50
C ILE A 111 -1.83 3.40 7.80
N LEU A 112 -2.49 4.30 8.55
CA LEU A 112 -1.94 5.61 8.91
C LEU A 112 -0.73 5.47 9.84
N ASP A 113 -0.78 4.59 10.83
CA ASP A 113 0.32 4.32 11.75
C ASP A 113 1.55 3.76 11.00
N LEU A 114 1.32 2.82 10.08
CA LEU A 114 2.37 2.30 9.20
C LEU A 114 2.97 3.42 8.33
N ALA A 115 2.12 4.26 7.73
CA ALA A 115 2.54 5.35 6.88
C ALA A 115 3.36 6.40 7.65
N VAL A 116 2.93 6.76 8.86
CA VAL A 116 3.65 7.68 9.76
C VAL A 116 4.98 7.09 10.21
N SER A 117 5.04 5.79 10.49
CA SER A 117 6.25 5.11 10.98
C SER A 117 7.34 5.03 9.92
N HIS A 118 6.97 4.93 8.64
CA HIS A 118 7.89 4.75 7.51
C HIS A 118 7.94 5.93 6.53
N ASP A 119 7.40 7.09 6.91
CA ASP A 119 7.25 8.31 6.09
C ASP A 119 6.69 8.02 4.68
N LEU A 120 5.60 7.25 4.63
CA LEU A 120 4.93 6.87 3.38
C LEU A 120 3.79 7.84 3.06
N ALA A 121 3.79 8.41 1.85
CA ALA A 121 2.64 9.14 1.34
C ALA A 121 1.55 8.17 0.86
N ILE A 122 0.34 8.28 1.42
CA ILE A 122 -0.85 7.54 0.97
C ILE A 122 -1.39 8.25 -0.28
N CYS A 123 -0.90 7.87 -1.45
CA CYS A 123 -1.07 8.62 -2.70
C CYS A 123 -2.53 8.88 -3.05
N SER A 124 -3.44 7.96 -2.75
CA SER A 124 -4.87 8.12 -3.07
C SER A 124 -5.51 9.35 -2.40
N THR A 125 -4.92 9.82 -1.31
CA THR A 125 -5.43 10.93 -0.50
C THR A 125 -4.89 12.30 -0.93
N PHE A 126 -3.90 12.37 -1.83
CA PHE A 126 -3.30 13.64 -2.29
C PHE A 126 -3.95 14.20 -3.56
N PHE A 127 -4.53 13.35 -4.40
CA PHE A 127 -5.06 13.75 -5.70
C PHE A 127 -6.54 14.13 -5.64
N ALA A 128 -6.88 15.24 -6.29
CA ALA A 128 -8.27 15.64 -6.50
C ALA A 128 -8.88 14.74 -7.59
N LYS A 129 -9.71 13.77 -7.19
CA LYS A 129 -10.46 12.89 -8.09
C LYS A 129 -11.94 12.90 -7.74
N ARG A 130 -12.79 12.58 -8.71
CA ARG A 130 -14.20 12.31 -8.42
C ARG A 130 -14.28 11.09 -7.51
N GLU A 131 -15.22 11.08 -6.59
CA GLU A 131 -15.39 9.98 -5.62
C GLU A 131 -15.55 8.63 -6.33
N SER A 132 -16.30 8.57 -7.43
CA SER A 132 -16.45 7.36 -8.26
C SER A 132 -15.14 6.82 -8.85
N GLN A 133 -14.10 7.64 -8.93
CA GLN A 133 -12.77 7.27 -9.43
C GLN A 133 -11.80 6.88 -8.30
N LYS A 134 -12.22 7.01 -7.04
CA LYS A 134 -11.48 6.56 -5.86
C LYS A 134 -11.94 5.21 -5.34
N MET A 135 -13.16 4.81 -5.70
CA MET A 135 -13.69 3.49 -5.36
C MET A 135 -12.87 2.41 -6.06
N THR A 136 -12.38 1.45 -5.29
CA THR A 136 -11.56 0.33 -5.79
C THR A 136 -12.30 -1.00 -5.69
N TYR A 137 -13.34 -1.07 -4.84
CA TYR A 137 -14.22 -2.22 -4.71
C TYR A 137 -15.70 -1.83 -4.87
N CYS A 138 -16.48 -2.68 -5.53
CA CYS A 138 -17.91 -2.50 -5.74
C CYS A 138 -18.65 -3.84 -5.65
N SER A 139 -19.59 -3.98 -4.72
CA SER A 139 -20.43 -5.18 -4.57
C SER A 139 -21.75 -4.86 -3.89
N GLY A 140 -22.85 -5.47 -4.34
CA GLY A 140 -24.17 -5.31 -3.70
C GLY A 140 -24.69 -3.85 -3.64
N GLY A 141 -24.22 -2.98 -4.55
CA GLY A 141 -24.53 -1.54 -4.53
C GLY A 141 -23.65 -0.70 -3.60
N LEU A 142 -22.83 -1.34 -2.76
CA LEU A 142 -21.81 -0.68 -1.96
C LEU A 142 -20.56 -0.43 -2.80
N ARG A 143 -19.92 0.71 -2.57
CA ARG A 143 -18.65 1.09 -3.20
C ARG A 143 -17.72 1.59 -2.12
N THR A 144 -16.48 1.14 -2.16
CA THR A 144 -15.47 1.55 -1.18
C THR A 144 -14.07 1.65 -1.79
N GLU A 145 -13.22 2.44 -1.14
CA GLU A 145 -11.78 2.52 -1.33
C GLU A 145 -11.10 1.63 -0.28
N VAL A 146 -10.50 0.52 -0.72
CA VAL A 146 -9.76 -0.42 0.13
C VAL A 146 -8.36 -0.74 -0.43
N ASP A 147 -8.16 -0.47 -1.72
CA ASP A 147 -6.85 -0.56 -2.36
C ASP A 147 -6.14 0.78 -2.27
N HIS A 148 -4.91 0.76 -1.76
CA HIS A 148 -4.09 1.96 -1.66
C HIS A 148 -2.73 1.77 -2.31
N ILE A 149 -2.14 2.91 -2.68
CA ILE A 149 -0.75 3.01 -3.09
C ILE A 149 -0.06 3.92 -2.08
N LEU A 150 0.97 3.40 -1.42
CA LEU A 150 1.81 4.11 -0.47
C LEU A 150 3.22 4.21 -1.05
N VAL A 151 3.82 5.39 -0.99
CA VAL A 151 5.17 5.65 -1.54
C VAL A 151 6.04 6.30 -0.49
N ARG A 152 7.25 5.76 -0.28
CA ARG A 152 8.25 6.36 0.62
C ARG A 152 8.69 7.72 0.08
N ARG A 153 8.71 8.71 0.96
CA ARG A 153 9.00 10.11 0.62
C ARG A 153 10.49 10.43 0.55
#